data_AF-A0A0K8QHT2-F1
#
_entry.id   AF-A0A0K8QHT2-F1
#
_cell.length_a   1.000
_cell.length_b   1.000
_cell.length_c   1.000
_cell.angle_alpha   90.00
_cell.angle_beta   90.00
_cell.angle_gamma   90.00
#
_symmetry.space_group_name_H-M   'P 1'
#
loop_
_entity.id
_entity.type
_entity.pdbx_description
1 polymer ?
#
loop_
_entity_poly.entity_id
_entity_poly.type
_entity_poly.pdbx_seq_one_letter_code
_entity_poly.pdbx_strand_id
1 'polypeptide(L)' 'MEVVLTIGPLTGPEDQEDRDLYQRVKAEADDYEAALTLARDLVPDGFRVLNIRTDR' A
#
# COMPACT_ATOMS: atom_id res chain seq x y z
N MET A 1 -15.28 -5.62 -2.08
CA MET A 1 -14.28 -5.55 -0.99
C MET A 1 -13.20 -4.56 -1.40
N GLU A 2 -12.92 -3.52 -0.61
CA GLU A 2 -11.84 -2.55 -0.90
C GLU A 2 -10.61 -2.84 -0.01
N VAL A 3 -9.43 -2.87 -0.61
CA VAL A 3 -8.14 -2.87 0.09
C VAL A 3 -7.40 -1.58 -0.22
N VAL A 4 -6.93 -0.91 0.84
CA VAL A 4 -6.12 0.30 0.77
C VAL A 4 -4.76 0.02 1.40
N LEU A 5 -3.70 0.04 0.60
CA LEU A 5 -2.32 -0.03 1.06
C LEU A 5 -1.76 1.38 1.22
N THR A 6 -1.18 1.66 2.39
CA THR A 6 -0.26 2.80 2.54
C THR A 6 1.14 2.29 2.26
N ILE A 7 1.84 2.90 1.30
CA ILE A 7 3.18 2.52 0.87
C ILE A 7 4.16 3.68 1.08
N GLY A 8 5.44 3.36 1.21
CA GLY A 8 6.53 4.33 1.25
C GLY A 8 7.83 3.76 0.67
N PRO A 9 8.83 4.60 0.35
CA PRO A 9 10.06 4.15 -0.28
C PRO A 9 10.84 3.17 0.62
N LEU A 10 11.53 2.22 -0.02
CA LEU A 10 12.44 1.27 0.62
C LEU A 10 13.70 1.97 1.16
N THR A 11 14.17 2.98 0.43
CA THR A 11 15.35 3.80 0.75
C THR A 11 14.92 5.19 1.23
N GLY A 12 14.14 5.26 2.31
CA GLY A 12 14.00 6.49 3.08
C GLY A 12 15.15 6.62 4.08
N PRO A 13 15.49 7.83 4.57
CA PRO A 13 16.39 7.96 5.72
C PRO A 13 15.85 7.07 6.83
N GLU A 14 16.71 6.29 7.48
CA GLU A 14 16.34 5.31 8.52
C GLU A 14 15.56 5.95 9.69
N ASP A 15 15.56 7.29 9.76
CA ASP A 15 15.00 8.10 10.83
C ASP A 15 14.09 9.27 10.39
N GLN A 16 13.65 9.37 9.13
CA GLN A 16 12.66 10.39 8.76
C GLN A 16 11.36 9.73 8.33
N GLU A 17 10.39 9.76 9.24
CA GLU A 17 8.95 9.69 8.97
C GLU A 17 8.53 10.85 8.05
N ASP A 18 9.08 10.91 6.85
CA ASP A 18 8.69 11.83 5.81
C ASP A 18 7.33 11.35 5.29
N ARG A 19 6.28 11.68 6.05
CA ARG A 19 4.88 11.33 5.74
C ARG A 19 4.47 11.81 4.35
N ASP A 20 5.16 12.81 3.83
CA ASP A 20 4.97 13.37 2.49
C ASP A 20 5.36 12.38 1.38
N LEU A 21 6.18 11.38 1.68
CA LEU A 21 6.56 10.31 0.74
C LEU A 21 5.60 9.12 0.78
N TYR A 22 4.59 9.14 1.65
CA TYR A 22 3.63 8.05 1.73
C TYR A 22 2.54 8.19 0.68
N GLN A 23 2.30 7.09 -0.04
CA GLN A 23 1.26 7.01 -1.06
C GLN A 23 0.21 5.99 -0.65
N ARG A 24 -1.00 6.14 -1.20
CA ARG A 24 -2.08 5.18 -1.02
C ARG A 24 -2.37 4.49 -2.34
N VAL A 25 -2.34 3.17 -2.30
CA VAL A 25 -2.77 2.30 -3.40
C VAL A 25 -4.08 1.66 -3.00
N LYS A 26 -5.05 1.67 -3.91
CA LYS A 26 -6.38 1.11 -3.69
C LYS A 26 -6.67 0.07 -4.74
N ALA A 27 -7.28 -1.04 -4.33
CA ALA A 27 -7.87 -1.99 -5.26
C ALA A 27 -9.18 -2.56 -4.69
N GLU A 28 -10.10 -2.86 -5.59
CA GLU A 28 -11.39 -3.46 -5.28
C GLU A 28 -11.55 -4.79 -6.00
N ALA A 29 -12.10 -5.77 -5.30
CA ALA A 29 -12.46 -7.08 -5.86
C ALA A 29 -13.63 -7.71 -5.09
N ASP A 30 -14.07 -8.86 -5.57
CA ASP A 30 -15.18 -9.63 -4.97
C ASP A 30 -14.82 -10.17 -3.57
N ASP A 31 -13.55 -10.50 -3.34
CA ASP A 31 -13.04 -10.98 -2.07
C ASP A 31 -11.74 -10.26 -1.63
N TYR A 32 -11.35 -10.48 -0.37
CA TYR A 32 -10.18 -9.85 0.23
C TYR A 32 -8.86 -10.26 -0.41
N GLU A 33 -8.69 -11.54 -0.75
CA GLU A 33 -7.41 -12.04 -1.28
C GLU A 33 -7.17 -11.52 -2.69
N ALA A 34 -8.22 -11.47 -3.51
CA ALA A 34 -8.19 -10.86 -4.82
C ALA A 34 -7.88 -9.35 -4.73
N ALA A 35 -8.57 -8.61 -3.86
CA ALA A 35 -8.34 -7.18 -3.67
C ALA A 35 -6.92 -6.89 -3.14
N LEU A 36 -6.43 -7.71 -2.22
CA LEU A 36 -5.07 -7.57 -1.68
C LEU A 36 -4.01 -7.86 -2.74
N THR A 37 -4.21 -8.90 -3.55
CA THR A 37 -3.28 -9.25 -4.64
C THR A 37 -3.21 -8.11 -5.66
N LEU A 38 -4.36 -7.62 -6.12
CA LEU A 38 -4.42 -6.48 -7.03
C LEU A 38 -3.77 -5.23 -6.44
N ALA A 39 -4.03 -4.92 -5.17
CA ALA A 39 -3.41 -3.77 -4.53
C ALA A 39 -1.88 -3.91 -4.43
N ARG A 40 -1.36 -5.12 -4.21
CA ARG A 40 0.08 -5.39 -4.13
C ARG A 40 0.77 -5.29 -5.49
N ASP A 41 0.12 -5.75 -6.56
CA ASP A 41 0.63 -5.65 -7.92
C ASP A 41 0.76 -4.19 -8.40
N LEU A 42 -0.01 -3.28 -7.78
CA LEU A 42 0.03 -1.85 -8.02
C LEU A 42 1.11 -1.12 -7.20
N VAL A 43 1.84 -1.82 -6.32
CA VAL A 43 2.93 -1.20 -5.54
C VAL A 43 4.16 -1.02 -6.44
N PRO A 44 4.68 0.20 -6.60
CA PRO A 44 5.86 0.43 -7.44
C PRO A 44 7.11 -0.24 -6.87
N ASP A 45 8.03 -0.64 -7.76
CA ASP A 45 9.37 -1.06 -7.37
C ASP A 45 10.06 0.05 -6.57
N GLY A 46 10.80 -0.34 -5.53
CA GLY A 46 11.42 0.63 -4.63
C GLY A 46 10.50 1.10 -3.49
N PHE A 47 9.26 0.60 -3.39
CA PHE A 47 8.34 0.89 -2.29
C PHE A 47 8.02 -0.35 -1.45
N ARG A 48 7.65 -0.12 -0.19
CA ARG A 48 7.16 -1.13 0.76
C ARG A 48 5.79 -0.77 1.30
N VAL A 49 5.01 -1.79 1.65
CA VAL A 49 3.75 -1.62 2.36
C VAL A 49 4.03 -1.28 3.82
N LEU A 50 3.44 -0.19 4.31
CA LEU A 50 3.54 0.29 5.68
C LEU A 50 2.28 -0.02 6.49
N ASN A 51 1.11 0.04 5.85
CA ASN A 51 -0.17 -0.21 6.50
C ASN A 51 -1.18 -0.78 5.48
N ILE A 52 -2.06 -1.66 5.95
CA ILE A 52 -3.16 -2.24 5.17
C ILE A 52 -4.46 -1.90 5.87
N ARG A 53 -5.39 -1.29 5.14
CA ARG A 53 -6.77 -1.05 5.59
C ARG A 53 -7.73 -1.73 4.64
N THR A 54 -8.81 -2.25 5.19
CA THR A 54 -9.95 -2.77 4.43
C THR A 54 -11.16 -1.95 4.77
N ASP A 55 -11.97 -1.63 3.77
CA ASP A 55 -13.31 -1.08 3.99
C ASP A 55 -14.34 -2.17 3.70
N ARG A 56 -15.31 -2.31 4.60
CA ARG A 56 -16.21 -3.47 4.69
C ARG A 56 -17.56 -3.21 4.04
#